data_AF-A0A953Z1X7-F1
#
_entry.id   AF-A0A953Z1X7-F1
#
_cell.length_a   1.000
_cell.length_b   1.000
_cell.length_c   1.000
_cell.angle_alpha   90.00
_cell.angle_beta   90.00
_cell.angle_gamma   90.00
#
_symmetry.space_group_name_H-M   'P 1'
#
loop_
_entity.id
_entity.type
_entity.pdbx_description
1 polymer ?
#
loop_
_entity_poly.entity_id
_entity_poly.type
_entity_poly.pdbx_seq_one_letter_code
_entity_poly.pdbx_strand_id
1 'polypeptide(L)'
;INEEDHLRLQCVKAGFDLDRVWRAVSAIDMALERQVKMTFSERLGYLTACPTNVGTGMRVSVMLHLPALTLKQDIKRMHRAADHMNLAMRGLYGEGTQAYGDFWQISNQVTLGYSEQDLLGRLKQIVPLVLQYERKTRQLLLEKERSLLDDKIERALANLRVARQINVEETMSHLSMLRLGISLGVVGPEVMPIDRLNELFIICQPAHLQKREGKSLTPEERDVLRASIIRERLNTPSQN
;
A
#
# COMPACT_ATOMS: atom_id res chain seq x y z
N ILE A 1 15.29 -11.56 10.60
CA ILE A 1 16.51 -12.32 10.93
C ILE A 1 16.55 -13.51 9.99
N ASN A 2 17.68 -13.77 9.34
CA ASN A 2 17.89 -14.85 8.36
C ASN A 2 16.87 -14.84 7.22
N GLU A 3 16.68 -13.68 6.59
CA GLU A 3 15.94 -13.57 5.32
C GLU A 3 16.96 -13.61 4.16
N GLU A 4 16.97 -12.63 3.27
CA GLU A 4 18.02 -12.47 2.25
C GLU A 4 19.36 -12.08 2.91
N ASP A 5 19.29 -11.19 3.91
CA ASP A 5 20.39 -10.83 4.79
C ASP A 5 20.19 -11.38 6.21
N HIS A 6 21.28 -11.47 6.98
CA HIS A 6 21.23 -11.94 8.37
C HIS A 6 20.27 -11.08 9.22
N LEU A 7 20.29 -9.76 9.04
CA LEU A 7 19.47 -8.81 9.76
C LEU A 7 18.77 -7.86 8.80
N ARG A 8 17.46 -7.67 9.02
CA ARG A 8 16.65 -6.68 8.33
C ARG A 8 15.81 -5.95 9.36
N LEU A 9 16.14 -4.69 9.60
CA LEU A 9 15.40 -3.84 10.52
C LEU A 9 14.25 -3.17 9.78
N GLN A 10 13.05 -3.22 10.36
CA GLN A 10 11.86 -2.63 9.76
C GLN A 10 11.08 -1.84 10.80
N CYS A 11 10.79 -0.58 10.48
CA CYS A 11 9.86 0.25 11.23
C CYS A 11 8.74 0.70 10.29
N VAL A 12 7.49 0.57 10.74
CA VAL A 12 6.30 0.95 9.99
C VAL A 12 5.44 1.86 10.84
N LYS A 13 4.93 2.94 10.24
CA LYS A 13 3.98 3.88 10.85
C LYS A 13 2.86 4.19 9.87
N ALA A 14 1.66 4.43 10.40
CA ALA A 14 0.56 4.96 9.63
C ALA A 14 0.79 6.44 9.27
N GLY A 15 0.29 6.86 8.11
CA GLY A 15 0.46 8.23 7.61
C GLY A 15 1.84 8.49 7.02
N PHE A 16 2.15 9.77 6.79
CA PHE A 16 3.40 10.21 6.16
C PHE A 16 4.29 10.90 7.19
N ASP A 17 4.97 10.09 8.02
CA ASP A 17 5.90 10.56 9.07
C ASP A 17 7.24 9.80 8.98
N LEU A 18 7.99 10.09 7.91
CA LEU A 18 9.29 9.47 7.66
C LEU A 18 10.32 9.81 8.74
N ASP A 19 10.21 10.97 9.40
CA ASP A 19 11.11 11.40 10.46
C ASP A 19 11.00 10.55 11.73
N ARG A 20 9.76 10.24 12.14
CA ARG A 20 9.54 9.36 13.30
C ARG A 20 9.90 7.92 12.99
N VAL A 21 9.64 7.44 11.77
CA VAL A 21 10.08 6.11 11.31
C VAL A 21 11.61 6.02 11.34
N TRP A 22 12.29 7.02 10.79
CA TRP A 22 13.75 7.08 10.77
C TRP A 22 14.33 7.07 12.19
N ARG A 23 13.89 8.00 13.05
CA ARG A 23 14.37 8.05 14.45
C ARG A 23 14.21 6.73 15.18
N ALA A 24 13.08 6.04 14.98
CA ALA A 24 12.83 4.76 15.62
C ALA A 24 13.76 3.65 15.11
N VAL A 25 13.94 3.51 13.78
CA VAL A 25 14.80 2.45 13.23
C VAL A 25 16.28 2.72 13.50
N SER A 26 16.75 3.97 13.41
CA SER A 26 18.14 4.31 13.72
C SER A 26 18.48 4.09 15.19
N ALA A 27 17.54 4.33 16.12
CA ALA A 27 17.76 4.04 17.53
C ALA A 27 17.97 2.53 17.78
N ILE A 28 17.23 1.68 17.06
CA ILE A 28 17.37 0.23 17.11
C ILE A 28 18.71 -0.19 16.50
N ASP A 29 19.05 0.36 15.33
CA ASP A 29 20.29 0.07 14.60
C ASP A 29 21.53 0.41 15.44
N MET A 30 21.61 1.64 15.98
CA MET A 30 22.69 2.08 16.87
C MET A 30 22.81 1.22 18.14
N ALA A 31 21.71 0.69 18.65
CA ALA A 31 21.74 -0.20 19.81
C ALA A 31 22.29 -1.58 19.45
N LEU A 32 21.96 -2.09 18.25
CA LEU A 32 22.39 -3.38 17.74
C LEU A 32 23.87 -3.39 17.34
N GLU A 33 24.37 -2.33 16.69
CA GLU A 33 25.78 -2.24 16.29
C GLU A 33 26.75 -2.31 17.47
N ARG A 34 26.30 -1.96 18.68
CA ARG A 34 27.09 -2.12 19.92
C ARG A 34 27.24 -3.57 20.35
N GLN A 35 26.36 -4.46 19.90
CA GLN A 35 26.29 -5.86 20.31
C GLN A 35 26.74 -6.82 19.19
N VAL A 36 26.58 -6.40 17.93
CA VAL A 36 26.83 -7.24 16.75
C VAL A 36 27.66 -6.45 15.76
N LYS A 37 28.78 -7.04 15.33
CA LYS A 37 29.62 -6.45 14.28
C LYS A 37 28.95 -6.61 12.92
N MET A 38 28.59 -5.49 12.29
CA MET A 38 28.05 -5.47 10.93
C MET A 38 29.16 -5.64 9.90
N THR A 39 28.85 -6.28 8.77
CA THR A 39 29.79 -6.42 7.66
C THR A 39 29.79 -5.15 6.82
N PHE A 40 30.90 -4.41 6.86
CA PHE A 40 31.03 -3.10 6.24
C PHE A 40 32.34 -2.97 5.44
N SER A 41 32.28 -2.28 4.31
CA SER A 41 33.42 -1.92 3.46
C SER A 41 33.52 -0.40 3.35
N GLU A 42 34.71 0.16 3.55
CA GLU A 42 34.93 1.61 3.41
C GLU A 42 34.53 2.16 2.03
N ARG A 43 34.65 1.34 0.98
CA ARG A 43 34.30 1.74 -0.39
C ARG A 43 32.83 1.47 -0.73
N LEU A 44 32.25 0.39 -0.20
CA LEU A 44 30.94 -0.12 -0.63
C LEU A 44 29.84 0.04 0.42
N GLY A 45 30.14 0.49 1.63
CA GLY A 45 29.19 0.55 2.73
C GLY A 45 28.86 -0.82 3.33
N TYR A 46 27.64 -0.98 3.85
CA TYR A 46 27.13 -2.26 4.34
C TYR A 46 27.06 -3.28 3.22
N LEU A 47 27.62 -4.47 3.48
CA LEU A 47 27.59 -5.59 2.55
C LEU A 47 26.33 -6.43 2.77
N THR A 48 25.70 -6.81 1.67
CA THR A 48 24.38 -7.43 1.60
C THR A 48 24.38 -8.45 0.48
N ALA A 49 23.57 -9.50 0.61
CA ALA A 49 23.36 -10.48 -0.45
C ALA A 49 22.67 -9.87 -1.68
N CYS A 50 21.83 -8.86 -1.49
CA CYS A 50 21.17 -8.12 -2.56
C CYS A 50 22.05 -6.97 -3.08
N PRO A 51 22.47 -6.96 -4.36
CA PRO A 51 23.24 -5.84 -4.92
C PRO A 51 22.52 -4.49 -4.85
N THR A 52 21.18 -4.49 -4.85
CA THR A 52 20.37 -3.26 -4.80
C THR A 52 20.36 -2.58 -3.42
N ASN A 53 20.82 -3.26 -2.38
CA ASN A 53 20.90 -2.72 -1.02
C ASN A 53 22.32 -2.26 -0.64
N VAL A 54 23.36 -2.53 -1.45
CA VAL A 54 24.76 -2.20 -1.13
C VAL A 54 24.92 -0.70 -0.89
N GLY A 55 25.69 -0.30 0.11
CA GLY A 55 25.84 1.10 0.51
C GLY A 55 25.23 1.32 1.88
N THR A 56 24.11 2.04 1.94
CA THR A 56 23.40 2.28 3.21
C THR A 56 22.60 1.08 3.72
N GLY A 57 22.32 0.07 2.88
CA GLY A 57 21.37 -0.99 3.24
C GLY A 57 19.92 -0.51 3.39
N MET A 58 19.66 0.79 3.17
CA MET A 58 18.41 1.43 3.54
C MET A 58 17.39 1.39 2.39
N ARG A 59 16.21 0.87 2.70
CA ARG A 59 15.04 1.02 1.84
C ARG A 59 13.94 1.81 2.53
N VAL A 60 13.68 3.01 2.03
CA VAL A 60 12.58 3.86 2.47
C VAL A 60 11.45 3.72 1.47
N SER A 61 10.24 3.50 1.97
CA SER A 61 9.06 3.46 1.12
C SER A 61 7.84 4.11 1.76
N VAL A 62 6.94 4.59 0.91
CA VAL A 62 5.63 5.10 1.31
C VAL A 62 4.57 4.41 0.48
N MET A 63 3.52 3.93 1.16
CA MET A 63 2.36 3.32 0.53
C MET A 63 1.24 4.36 0.39
N LEU A 64 0.70 4.49 -0.82
CA LEU A 64 -0.24 5.52 -1.21
C LEU A 64 -1.46 4.87 -1.88
N HIS A 65 -2.66 5.32 -1.53
CA HIS A 65 -3.88 4.96 -2.24
C HIS A 65 -4.16 6.03 -3.31
N LEU A 66 -3.99 5.68 -4.59
CA LEU A 66 -4.06 6.60 -5.75
C LEU A 66 -5.18 6.26 -6.75
N PRO A 67 -6.44 6.06 -6.30
CA PRO A 67 -7.54 5.62 -7.16
C PRO A 67 -7.92 6.63 -8.23
N ALA A 68 -7.82 7.94 -7.98
CA ALA A 68 -8.20 8.93 -8.99
C ALA A 68 -7.19 8.96 -10.13
N LEU A 69 -5.89 8.90 -9.83
CA LEU A 69 -4.86 8.74 -10.84
C LEU A 69 -4.98 7.42 -11.60
N THR A 70 -5.39 6.31 -10.96
CA THR A 70 -5.68 5.06 -11.68
C THR A 70 -6.87 5.23 -12.63
N LEU A 71 -7.97 5.80 -12.15
CA LEU A 71 -9.18 6.02 -12.96
C LEU A 71 -8.92 6.90 -14.18
N LYS A 72 -8.02 7.89 -14.05
CA LYS A 72 -7.59 8.74 -15.16
C LYS A 72 -6.44 8.16 -16.00
N GLN A 73 -5.99 6.94 -15.70
CA GLN A 73 -4.86 6.27 -16.35
C GLN A 73 -3.53 7.05 -16.26
N ASP A 74 -3.43 7.99 -15.32
CA ASP A 74 -2.25 8.85 -15.11
C ASP A 74 -1.12 8.13 -14.36
N ILE A 75 -1.41 6.96 -13.76
CA ILE A 75 -0.40 6.15 -13.08
C ILE A 75 0.78 5.78 -13.98
N LYS A 76 0.55 5.48 -15.27
CA LYS A 76 1.64 5.19 -16.22
C LYS A 76 2.61 6.36 -16.36
N ARG A 77 2.10 7.59 -16.29
CA ARG A 77 2.92 8.80 -16.30
C ARG A 77 3.69 8.95 -14.98
N MET A 78 3.06 8.62 -13.85
CA MET A 78 3.71 8.62 -12.53
C MET A 78 4.87 7.62 -12.45
N HIS A 79 4.70 6.40 -12.99
CA HIS A 79 5.79 5.43 -13.09
C HIS A 79 6.99 5.99 -13.84
N ARG A 80 6.77 6.51 -15.05
CA ARG A 80 7.86 7.10 -15.84
C ARG A 80 8.55 8.23 -15.07
N ALA A 81 7.79 9.11 -14.41
CA ALA A 81 8.37 10.18 -13.62
C ALA A 81 9.21 9.64 -12.45
N ALA A 82 8.73 8.62 -11.73
CA ALA A 82 9.48 7.98 -10.65
C ALA A 82 10.79 7.35 -11.15
N ASP A 83 10.75 6.64 -12.28
CA ASP A 83 11.93 6.01 -12.87
C ASP A 83 13.02 7.05 -13.22
N HIS A 84 12.64 8.19 -13.82
CA HIS A 84 13.58 9.29 -14.13
C HIS A 84 14.21 9.91 -12.86
N MET A 85 13.60 9.71 -11.70
CA MET A 85 14.08 10.21 -10.41
C MET A 85 14.84 9.14 -9.59
N ASN A 86 15.11 7.97 -10.19
CA ASN A 86 15.69 6.79 -9.53
C ASN A 86 14.85 6.29 -8.34
N LEU A 87 13.52 6.42 -8.46
CA LEU A 87 12.56 5.84 -7.54
C LEU A 87 11.87 4.66 -8.19
N ALA A 88 11.57 3.65 -7.38
CA ALA A 88 10.72 2.55 -7.79
C ALA A 88 9.28 2.83 -7.38
N MET A 89 8.34 2.66 -8.32
CA MET A 89 6.90 2.64 -8.04
C MET A 89 6.37 1.24 -8.34
N ARG A 90 5.63 0.63 -7.40
CA ARG A 90 5.10 -0.75 -7.54
C ARG A 90 3.70 -0.86 -6.94
N GLY A 91 2.84 -1.68 -7.55
CA GLY A 91 1.54 -2.04 -6.97
C GLY A 91 1.69 -2.94 -5.75
N LEU A 92 0.78 -2.83 -4.77
CA LEU A 92 0.77 -3.70 -3.59
C LEU A 92 0.20 -5.09 -3.90
N TYR A 93 -0.90 -5.13 -4.65
CA TYR A 93 -1.59 -6.37 -5.03
C TYR A 93 -1.61 -6.53 -6.54
N GLY A 94 -1.21 -7.69 -7.04
CA GLY A 94 -1.14 -7.99 -8.47
C GLY A 94 0.26 -8.34 -8.94
N GLU A 95 0.37 -8.76 -10.19
CA GLU A 95 1.64 -9.09 -10.83
C GLU A 95 2.08 -7.97 -11.79
N GLY A 96 3.39 -7.70 -11.81
CA GLY A 96 3.97 -6.70 -12.71
C GLY A 96 3.54 -5.26 -12.41
N THR A 97 2.80 -4.64 -13.33
CA THR A 97 2.40 -3.22 -13.28
C THR A 97 0.96 -3.00 -12.84
N GLN A 98 0.22 -4.06 -12.52
CA GLN A 98 -1.15 -3.92 -12.03
C GLN A 98 -1.15 -3.80 -10.50
N ALA A 99 -1.97 -2.87 -9.99
CA ALA A 99 -2.19 -2.66 -8.57
C ALA A 99 -3.68 -2.78 -8.26
N TYR A 100 -4.18 -3.99 -8.09
CA TYR A 100 -5.57 -4.21 -7.68
C TYR A 100 -5.79 -3.51 -6.33
N GLY A 101 -6.78 -2.62 -6.27
CA GLY A 101 -7.04 -1.83 -5.08
C GLY A 101 -6.24 -0.52 -4.96
N ASP A 102 -5.57 -0.08 -6.03
CA ASP A 102 -5.00 1.27 -6.17
C ASP A 102 -3.98 1.67 -5.09
N PHE A 103 -3.39 0.69 -4.41
CA PHE A 103 -2.28 0.89 -3.50
C PHE A 103 -0.95 0.79 -4.25
N TRP A 104 -0.20 1.88 -4.20
CA TRP A 104 1.09 2.03 -4.83
C TRP A 104 2.16 2.31 -3.78
N GLN A 105 3.26 1.59 -3.84
CA GLN A 105 4.44 1.86 -3.04
C GLN A 105 5.45 2.64 -3.88
N ILE A 106 5.91 3.78 -3.35
CA ILE A 106 7.05 4.52 -3.88
C ILE A 106 8.25 4.29 -2.94
N SER A 107 9.38 3.85 -3.48
CA SER A 107 10.62 3.62 -2.71
C SER A 107 11.85 4.13 -3.44
N ASN A 108 12.97 4.31 -2.73
CA ASN A 108 14.25 4.45 -3.40
C ASN A 108 14.61 3.16 -4.15
N GLN A 109 15.34 3.29 -5.26
CA GLN A 109 15.89 2.16 -6.02
C GLN A 109 17.40 2.01 -5.82
N VAL A 110 18.09 3.12 -5.55
CA VAL A 110 19.54 3.16 -5.35
C VAL A 110 19.84 3.48 -3.88
N THR A 111 20.93 2.90 -3.39
CA THR A 111 21.40 2.99 -2.00
C THR A 111 22.87 3.41 -1.95
N LEU A 112 23.72 2.83 -2.80
CA LEU A 112 25.12 3.21 -2.93
C LEU A 112 25.30 4.64 -3.45
N GLY A 113 26.22 5.39 -2.83
CA GLY A 113 26.55 6.76 -3.24
C GLY A 113 25.61 7.83 -2.70
N TYR A 114 24.68 7.47 -1.81
CA TYR A 114 23.77 8.40 -1.14
C TYR A 114 23.87 8.22 0.37
N SER A 115 23.62 9.28 1.13
CA SER A 115 23.35 9.16 2.57
C SER A 115 21.89 8.74 2.81
N GLU A 116 21.61 8.16 3.99
CA GLU A 116 20.25 7.85 4.43
C GLU A 116 19.35 9.10 4.45
N GLN A 117 19.93 10.26 4.78
CA GLN A 117 19.24 11.54 4.75
C GLN A 117 18.88 11.99 3.33
N ASP A 118 19.75 11.76 2.34
CA ASP A 118 19.43 12.07 0.94
C ASP A 118 18.27 11.21 0.45
N LEU A 119 18.28 9.91 0.78
CA LEU A 119 17.22 8.97 0.42
C LEU A 119 15.88 9.38 1.04
N LEU A 120 15.87 9.70 2.34
CA LEU A 120 14.69 10.23 3.02
C LEU A 120 14.21 11.56 2.41
N GLY A 121 15.14 12.48 2.17
CA GLY A 121 14.87 13.81 1.61
C GLY A 121 14.17 13.75 0.25
N ARG A 122 14.61 12.83 -0.62
CA ARG A 122 13.97 12.60 -1.92
C ARG A 122 12.50 12.19 -1.78
N LEU A 123 12.18 11.20 -0.95
CA LEU A 123 10.78 10.81 -0.74
C LEU A 123 9.97 11.92 -0.07
N LYS A 124 10.58 12.67 0.87
CA LYS A 124 9.93 13.82 1.53
C LYS A 124 9.52 14.91 0.55
N GLN A 125 10.28 15.11 -0.53
CA GLN A 125 9.95 16.08 -1.57
C GLN A 125 8.88 15.57 -2.54
N ILE A 126 8.98 14.30 -2.95
CA ILE A 126 8.17 13.76 -4.07
C ILE A 126 6.77 13.35 -3.60
N VAL A 127 6.66 12.67 -2.46
CA VAL A 127 5.37 12.13 -1.98
C VAL A 127 4.31 13.23 -1.82
N PRO A 128 4.59 14.42 -1.26
CA PRO A 128 3.62 15.51 -1.20
C PRO A 128 3.09 15.95 -2.56
N LEU A 129 3.94 15.98 -3.60
CA LEU A 129 3.52 16.34 -4.95
C LEU A 129 2.57 15.29 -5.54
N VAL A 130 2.83 14.00 -5.31
CA VAL A 130 1.94 12.90 -5.70
C VAL A 130 0.59 13.02 -4.99
N LEU A 131 0.61 13.27 -3.68
CA LEU A 131 -0.61 13.46 -2.89
C LEU A 131 -1.42 14.67 -3.36
N GLN A 132 -0.76 15.78 -3.69
CA GLN A 132 -1.41 16.96 -4.23
C GLN A 132 -2.07 16.67 -5.58
N TYR A 133 -1.38 15.96 -6.46
CA TYR A 133 -1.92 15.59 -7.77
C TYR A 133 -3.14 14.67 -7.62
N GLU A 134 -3.04 13.61 -6.83
CA GLU A 134 -4.17 12.71 -6.53
C GLU A 134 -5.38 13.48 -5.98
N ARG A 135 -5.18 14.36 -4.99
CA ARG A 135 -6.26 15.18 -4.41
C ARG A 135 -6.90 16.12 -5.43
N LYS A 136 -6.10 16.76 -6.29
CA LYS A 136 -6.61 17.61 -7.38
C LYS A 136 -7.43 16.79 -8.37
N THR A 137 -6.98 15.59 -8.73
CA THR A 137 -7.71 14.70 -9.65
C THR A 137 -9.02 14.21 -9.05
N ARG A 138 -9.06 13.91 -7.75
CA ARG A 138 -10.30 13.61 -7.03
C ARG A 138 -11.31 14.76 -7.10
N GLN A 139 -10.85 15.98 -6.85
CA GLN A 139 -11.70 17.17 -6.92
C GLN A 139 -12.26 17.37 -8.34
N LEU A 140 -11.43 17.19 -9.37
CA LEU A 140 -11.88 17.26 -10.76
C LEU A 140 -12.94 16.20 -11.10
N LEU A 141 -12.79 14.97 -10.57
CA LEU A 141 -13.81 13.93 -10.73
C LEU A 141 -15.13 14.33 -10.06
N LEU A 142 -15.08 14.91 -8.85
CA LEU A 142 -16.27 15.41 -8.15
C LEU A 142 -16.95 16.58 -8.89
N GLU A 143 -16.18 17.47 -9.51
CA GLU A 143 -16.74 18.65 -10.19
C GLU A 143 -17.30 18.32 -11.56
N LYS A 144 -16.62 17.46 -12.33
CA LYS A 144 -16.92 17.24 -13.75
C LYS A 144 -17.65 15.93 -14.04
N GLU A 145 -17.49 14.93 -13.17
CA GLU A 145 -17.92 13.55 -13.40
C GLU A 145 -18.69 12.97 -12.20
N ARG A 146 -19.32 13.83 -11.39
CA ARG A 146 -19.96 13.43 -10.13
C ARG A 146 -20.89 12.23 -10.26
N SER A 147 -21.83 12.30 -11.20
CA SER A 147 -22.83 11.24 -11.42
C SER A 147 -22.18 9.90 -11.77
N LEU A 148 -21.16 9.92 -12.64
CA LEU A 148 -20.41 8.71 -13.01
C LEU A 148 -19.61 8.16 -11.83
N LEU A 149 -19.03 9.04 -11.01
CA LEU A 149 -18.26 8.64 -9.82
C LEU A 149 -19.17 8.02 -8.76
N ASP A 150 -20.31 8.65 -8.48
CA ASP A 150 -21.30 8.15 -7.51
C ASP A 150 -21.85 6.79 -7.96
N ASP A 151 -22.22 6.61 -9.24
CA ASP A 151 -22.67 5.31 -9.76
C ASP A 151 -21.58 4.22 -9.59
N LYS A 152 -20.31 4.54 -9.86
CA LYS A 152 -19.20 3.58 -9.66
C LYS A 152 -19.03 3.19 -8.19
N ILE A 153 -19.11 4.16 -7.28
CA ILE A 153 -18.99 3.92 -5.83
C ILE A 153 -20.15 3.08 -5.32
N GLU A 154 -21.38 3.43 -5.68
CA GLU A 154 -22.58 2.71 -5.25
C GLU A 154 -22.63 1.29 -5.83
N ARG A 155 -22.20 1.09 -7.08
CA ARG A 155 -22.05 -0.26 -7.66
C ARG A 155 -21.03 -1.10 -6.93
N ALA A 156 -19.86 -0.53 -6.60
CA ALA A 156 -18.85 -1.23 -5.83
C ALA A 156 -19.38 -1.64 -4.44
N LEU A 157 -20.08 -0.72 -3.75
CA LEU A 157 -20.73 -1.00 -2.47
C LEU A 157 -21.80 -2.10 -2.60
N ALA A 158 -22.67 -2.01 -3.60
CA ALA A 158 -23.72 -2.99 -3.84
C ALA A 158 -23.13 -4.39 -4.10
N ASN A 159 -22.13 -4.49 -4.97
CA ASN A 159 -21.45 -5.75 -5.25
C ASN A 159 -20.85 -6.37 -3.99
N LEU A 160 -20.12 -5.60 -3.18
CA LEU A 160 -19.58 -6.09 -1.91
C LEU A 160 -20.68 -6.54 -0.93
N ARG A 161 -21.83 -5.86 -0.91
CA ARG A 161 -22.96 -6.18 0.00
C ARG A 161 -23.74 -7.43 -0.39
N VAL A 162 -23.84 -7.76 -1.68
CA VAL A 162 -24.75 -8.84 -2.14
C VAL A 162 -24.05 -10.01 -2.81
N ALA A 163 -22.84 -9.83 -3.35
CA ALA A 163 -22.13 -10.88 -4.08
C ALA A 163 -22.05 -12.16 -3.24
N ARG A 164 -22.30 -13.32 -3.87
CA ARG A 164 -22.21 -14.64 -3.24
C ARG A 164 -20.87 -15.33 -3.50
N GLN A 165 -20.20 -14.92 -4.58
CA GLN A 165 -18.84 -15.27 -4.94
C GLN A 165 -18.15 -14.00 -5.41
N ILE A 166 -16.90 -13.78 -4.99
CA ILE A 166 -16.11 -12.64 -5.45
C ILE A 166 -14.62 -13.00 -5.39
N ASN A 167 -13.92 -12.84 -6.52
CA ASN A 167 -12.49 -13.13 -6.59
C ASN A 167 -11.67 -12.00 -5.92
N VAL A 168 -10.37 -12.24 -5.75
CA VAL A 168 -9.49 -11.29 -5.04
C VAL A 168 -9.34 -9.97 -5.82
N GLU A 169 -9.22 -10.01 -7.14
CA GLU A 169 -9.00 -8.82 -7.98
C GLU A 169 -10.21 -7.89 -7.96
N GLU A 170 -11.40 -8.46 -8.11
CA GLU A 170 -12.67 -7.75 -8.01
C GLU A 170 -12.87 -7.17 -6.62
N THR A 171 -12.56 -7.95 -5.58
CA THR A 171 -12.63 -7.48 -4.18
C THR A 171 -11.75 -6.27 -3.96
N MET A 172 -10.47 -6.34 -4.34
CA MET A 172 -9.55 -5.22 -4.15
C MET A 172 -10.02 -3.98 -4.91
N SER A 173 -10.51 -4.15 -6.13
CA SER A 173 -11.02 -3.07 -6.97
C SER A 173 -12.24 -2.38 -6.35
N HIS A 174 -13.24 -3.16 -5.89
CA HIS A 174 -14.43 -2.60 -5.24
C HIS A 174 -14.11 -1.97 -3.88
N LEU A 175 -13.22 -2.59 -3.08
CA LEU A 175 -12.80 -2.00 -1.81
C LEU A 175 -12.07 -0.67 -2.02
N SER A 176 -11.24 -0.53 -3.06
CA SER A 176 -10.60 0.74 -3.41
C SER A 176 -11.63 1.81 -3.80
N MET A 177 -12.58 1.45 -4.66
CA MET A 177 -13.63 2.38 -5.08
C MET A 177 -14.46 2.85 -3.87
N LEU A 178 -14.82 1.93 -2.97
CA LEU A 178 -15.52 2.26 -1.73
C LEU A 178 -14.65 3.14 -0.81
N ARG A 179 -13.35 2.86 -0.71
CA ARG A 179 -12.38 3.69 0.04
C ARG A 179 -12.32 5.11 -0.51
N LEU A 180 -12.34 5.26 -1.84
CA LEU A 180 -12.42 6.55 -2.50
C LEU A 180 -13.72 7.26 -2.12
N GLY A 181 -14.87 6.57 -2.22
CA GLY A 181 -16.17 7.11 -1.85
C GLY A 181 -16.25 7.60 -0.40
N ILE A 182 -15.70 6.84 0.56
CA ILE A 182 -15.60 7.28 1.95
C ILE A 182 -14.72 8.53 2.08
N SER A 183 -13.58 8.56 1.39
CA SER A 183 -12.66 9.72 1.44
C SER A 183 -13.24 11.00 0.83
N LEU A 184 -14.23 10.87 -0.06
CA LEU A 184 -14.93 11.99 -0.70
C LEU A 184 -16.25 12.35 0.00
N GLY A 185 -16.63 11.61 1.05
CA GLY A 185 -17.91 11.80 1.74
C GLY A 185 -19.14 11.37 0.93
N VAL A 186 -18.96 10.54 -0.10
CA VAL A 186 -20.07 9.93 -0.86
C VAL A 186 -20.71 8.83 -0.03
N VAL A 187 -19.89 8.03 0.66
CA VAL A 187 -20.32 7.01 1.61
C VAL A 187 -19.91 7.43 3.01
N GLY A 188 -20.88 7.56 3.91
CA GLY A 188 -20.60 7.98 5.28
C GLY A 188 -19.91 6.89 6.13
N PRO A 189 -19.16 7.27 7.17
CA PRO A 189 -18.49 6.33 8.06
C PRO A 189 -19.45 5.42 8.84
N GLU A 190 -20.71 5.83 9.02
CA GLU A 190 -21.78 5.03 9.60
C GLU A 190 -22.14 3.80 8.75
N VAL A 191 -21.93 3.90 7.43
CA VAL A 191 -22.11 2.78 6.50
C VAL A 191 -20.92 1.84 6.54
N MET A 192 -19.71 2.40 6.51
CA MET A 192 -18.47 1.63 6.51
C MET A 192 -17.34 2.45 7.14
N PRO A 193 -16.93 2.14 8.38
CA PRO A 193 -15.77 2.75 8.99
C PRO A 193 -14.49 2.43 8.20
N ILE A 194 -13.62 3.44 8.01
CA ILE A 194 -12.41 3.30 7.20
C ILE A 194 -11.47 2.20 7.72
N ASP A 195 -11.40 2.00 9.03
CA ASP A 195 -10.54 0.98 9.64
C ASP A 195 -11.04 -0.43 9.35
N ARG A 196 -12.36 -0.63 9.37
CA ARG A 196 -12.99 -1.89 8.99
C ARG A 196 -12.78 -2.19 7.51
N LEU A 197 -12.88 -1.17 6.65
CA LEU A 197 -12.57 -1.31 5.23
C LEU A 197 -11.10 -1.69 5.02
N ASN A 198 -10.16 -1.03 5.71
CA ASN A 198 -8.73 -1.32 5.62
C ASN A 198 -8.42 -2.76 6.09
N GLU A 199 -9.12 -3.28 7.10
CA GLU A 199 -9.00 -4.68 7.53
C GLU A 199 -9.39 -5.66 6.41
N LEU A 200 -10.44 -5.36 5.64
CA LEU A 200 -10.91 -6.22 4.54
C LEU A 200 -9.85 -6.41 3.45
N PHE A 201 -9.00 -5.43 3.17
CA PHE A 201 -7.87 -5.59 2.24
C PHE A 201 -6.89 -6.69 2.67
N ILE A 202 -6.79 -6.97 3.97
CA ILE A 202 -5.87 -7.96 4.54
C ILE A 202 -6.57 -9.32 4.69
N ILE A 203 -7.71 -9.36 5.39
CA ILE A 203 -8.34 -10.64 5.77
C ILE A 203 -8.95 -11.39 4.59
N CYS A 204 -9.23 -10.69 3.48
CA CYS A 204 -9.76 -11.29 2.26
C CYS A 204 -8.69 -11.88 1.33
N GLN A 205 -7.40 -11.78 1.69
CA GLN A 205 -6.33 -12.36 0.88
C GLN A 205 -6.35 -13.91 0.92
N PRO A 206 -5.97 -14.61 -0.17
CA PRO A 206 -6.09 -16.08 -0.26
C PRO A 206 -5.48 -16.83 0.92
N ALA A 207 -4.25 -16.47 1.33
CA ALA A 207 -3.57 -17.13 2.44
C ALA A 207 -4.23 -16.84 3.81
N HIS A 208 -4.80 -15.66 3.99
CA HIS A 208 -5.50 -15.29 5.24
C HIS A 208 -6.82 -16.06 5.38
N LEU A 209 -7.54 -16.25 4.27
CA LEU A 209 -8.75 -17.08 4.24
C LEU A 209 -8.45 -18.54 4.61
N GLN A 210 -7.42 -19.13 4.01
CA GLN A 210 -7.01 -20.51 4.33
C GLN A 210 -6.54 -20.65 5.78
N LYS A 211 -5.76 -19.68 6.27
CA LYS A 211 -5.31 -19.66 7.66
C LYS A 211 -6.49 -19.56 8.64
N ARG A 212 -7.52 -18.77 8.32
CA ARG A 212 -8.74 -18.64 9.13
C ARG A 212 -9.52 -19.96 9.21
N GLU A 213 -9.65 -20.66 8.08
CA GLU A 213 -10.37 -21.95 8.04
C GLU A 213 -9.53 -23.14 8.54
N GLY A 214 -8.22 -22.96 8.70
CA GLY A 214 -7.31 -24.03 9.12
C GLY A 214 -7.11 -25.13 8.07
N LYS A 215 -7.49 -24.89 6.82
CA LYS A 215 -7.38 -25.85 5.71
C LYS A 215 -7.06 -25.16 4.38
N SER A 216 -6.52 -25.94 3.45
CA SER A 216 -6.43 -25.51 2.05
C SER A 216 -7.83 -25.36 1.46
N LEU A 217 -8.04 -24.29 0.70
CA LEU A 217 -9.30 -23.99 0.04
C LEU A 217 -9.04 -23.89 -1.46
N THR A 218 -9.93 -24.45 -2.27
CA THR A 218 -9.96 -24.25 -3.73
C THR A 218 -10.23 -22.77 -4.07
N PRO A 219 -9.91 -22.31 -5.30
CA PRO A 219 -10.25 -20.94 -5.72
C PRO A 219 -11.72 -20.58 -5.50
N GLU A 220 -12.64 -21.47 -5.85
CA GLU A 220 -14.08 -21.25 -5.70
C GLU A 220 -14.50 -21.14 -4.22
N GLU A 221 -14.02 -22.05 -3.35
CA GLU A 221 -14.30 -21.98 -1.92
C GLU A 221 -13.78 -20.67 -1.30
N ARG A 222 -12.61 -20.19 -1.73
CA ARG A 222 -12.08 -18.89 -1.29
C ARG A 222 -12.98 -17.74 -1.73
N ASP A 223 -13.51 -17.78 -2.94
CA ASP A 223 -14.35 -16.71 -3.48
C ASP A 223 -15.72 -16.65 -2.77
N VAL A 224 -16.30 -17.80 -2.45
CA VAL A 224 -17.52 -17.90 -1.62
C VAL A 224 -17.26 -17.37 -0.21
N LEU A 225 -16.17 -17.84 0.44
CA LEU A 225 -15.83 -17.44 1.80
C LEU A 225 -15.52 -15.95 1.89
N ARG A 226 -14.75 -15.42 0.93
CA ARG A 226 -14.43 -13.99 0.83
C ARG A 226 -15.70 -13.16 0.76
N ALA A 227 -16.62 -13.51 -0.14
CA ALA A 227 -17.91 -12.85 -0.26
C ALA A 227 -18.67 -12.89 1.07
N SER A 228 -18.70 -14.04 1.74
CA SER A 228 -19.37 -14.20 3.03
C SER A 228 -18.83 -13.24 4.10
N ILE A 229 -17.51 -13.19 4.27
CA ILE A 229 -16.84 -12.32 5.24
C ILE A 229 -17.12 -10.85 4.93
N ILE A 230 -17.03 -10.44 3.67
CA ILE A 230 -17.28 -9.06 3.26
C ILE A 230 -18.71 -8.65 3.61
N ARG A 231 -19.71 -9.47 3.27
CA ARG A 231 -21.12 -9.20 3.58
C ARG A 231 -21.34 -9.12 5.10
N GLU A 232 -20.76 -10.04 5.86
CA GLU A 232 -20.83 -10.02 7.33
C GLU A 232 -20.29 -8.70 7.90
N ARG A 233 -19.10 -8.27 7.45
CA ARG A 233 -18.48 -7.03 7.93
C ARG A 233 -19.23 -5.76 7.48
N LEU A 234 -19.89 -5.78 6.32
CA LEU A 234 -20.70 -4.67 5.81
C LEU A 234 -22.07 -4.55 6.49
N ASN A 235 -22.67 -5.67 6.90
CA ASN A 235 -24.02 -5.68 7.48
C ASN A 235 -24.03 -5.63 9.01
N THR A 236 -22.88 -5.83 9.66
CA THR A 236 -22.77 -5.70 11.11
C THR A 236 -22.74 -4.22 11.50
N PRO A 237 -23.70 -3.71 12.29
CA PRO A 237 -23.67 -2.32 12.74
C PRO A 237 -22.36 -2.00 13.48
N SER A 238 -21.82 -0.81 13.30
CA SER A 238 -20.70 -0.33 14.13
C SER A 238 -21.18 -0.26 15.59
N GLN A 239 -20.60 -1.08 16.47
CA GLN A 239 -20.75 -0.88 17.91
C GLN A 239 -20.00 0.42 18.24
N ASN A 240 -20.74 1.44 18.66
CA ASN A 240 -20.21 2.68 19.19
C ASN A 240 -19.42 2.43 20.48
#